data_AF-X1MYV7-F1
#
_entry.id   AF-X1MYV7-F1
#
_cell.length_a   1.000
_cell.length_b   1.000
_cell.length_c   1.000
_cell.angle_alpha   90.00
_cell.angle_beta   90.00
_cell.angle_gamma   90.00
#
_symmetry.space_group_name_H-M   'P 1'
#
loop_
_entity.id
_entity.type
_entity.pdbx_description
1 polymer ?
#
loop_
_entity_poly.entity_id
_entity_poly.type
_entity_poly.pdbx_seq_one_letter_code
_entity_poly.pdbx_strand_id
1 'polypeptide(L)'
;MNSNKMVFQINREGFFIDKSGNLEFDRCELVKLAQKYGTPCYIFSENIIIKKCQQYTSALSKRNIDFEVIYAGKAFLVKAMCNILKEEGLSLDVSSGGELYTALSAGFPPEKIYFHGNNKSKEEIEFALKEASQILSILLPIPHLNLNLGYLFPRGLLSFSSVLPFL
;
A
#
# COMPACT_ATOMS: atom_id res chain seq x y z
N MET A 1 -51.24 5.03 6.05
CA MET A 1 -50.20 3.98 5.94
C MET A 1 -48.89 4.61 6.35
N ASN A 2 -48.47 4.38 7.60
CA ASN A 2 -47.22 4.90 8.13
C ASN A 2 -46.13 3.90 7.74
N SER A 3 -45.55 4.08 6.56
CA SER A 3 -44.44 3.25 6.10
C SER A 3 -43.27 3.55 7.02
N ASN A 4 -42.97 2.64 7.95
CA ASN A 4 -41.72 2.64 8.71
C ASN A 4 -40.56 2.66 7.71
N LYS A 5 -40.09 3.86 7.35
CA LYS A 5 -38.89 4.06 6.56
C LYS A 5 -37.76 3.54 7.44
N MET A 6 -37.31 2.30 7.19
CA MET A 6 -36.05 1.81 7.74
C MET A 6 -34.97 2.79 7.30
N VAL A 7 -34.54 3.66 8.20
CA VAL A 7 -33.35 4.47 7.98
C VAL A 7 -32.18 3.51 8.14
N PHE A 8 -31.64 3.04 7.02
CA PHE A 8 -30.43 2.24 7.02
C PHE A 8 -29.29 3.10 7.60
N GLN A 9 -28.91 2.82 8.84
CA GLN A 9 -27.71 3.39 9.42
C GLN A 9 -26.51 2.60 8.91
N ILE A 10 -25.77 3.18 7.97
CA ILE A 10 -24.49 2.63 7.52
C ILE A 10 -23.42 3.17 8.46
N ASN A 11 -22.98 2.36 9.41
CA ASN A 11 -21.92 2.70 10.35
C ASN A 11 -20.52 2.47 9.76
N ARG A 12 -20.26 3.05 8.58
CA ARG A 12 -18.95 2.95 7.91
C ARG A 12 -18.49 4.32 7.46
N GLU A 13 -17.22 4.63 7.75
CA GLU A 13 -16.59 5.89 7.37
C GLU A 13 -16.78 6.19 5.88
N GLY A 14 -17.20 7.42 5.58
CA GLY A 14 -17.43 7.89 4.22
C GLY A 14 -18.84 7.67 3.67
N PHE A 15 -19.66 6.80 4.27
CA PHE A 15 -21.02 6.56 3.79
C PHE A 15 -22.05 7.44 4.48
N PHE A 16 -22.95 8.02 3.69
CA PHE A 16 -24.01 8.90 4.17
C PHE A 16 -25.31 8.66 3.41
N ILE A 17 -26.45 8.88 4.08
CA ILE A 17 -27.76 8.94 3.44
C ILE A 17 -28.16 10.40 3.35
N ASP A 18 -28.41 10.91 2.14
CA ASP A 18 -28.84 12.30 1.94
C ASP A 18 -30.30 12.51 2.38
N LYS A 19 -30.79 13.76 2.31
CA LYS A 19 -32.18 14.11 2.68
C LYS A 19 -33.24 13.42 1.81
N SER A 20 -32.87 12.98 0.62
CA SER A 20 -33.74 12.30 -0.34
C SER A 20 -33.77 10.78 -0.11
N GLY A 21 -32.84 10.24 0.68
CA GLY A 21 -32.67 8.82 0.92
C GLY A 21 -31.64 8.13 0.01
N ASN A 22 -30.85 8.89 -0.74
CA ASN A 22 -29.82 8.35 -1.62
C ASN A 22 -28.55 8.05 -0.84
N LEU A 23 -27.86 6.97 -1.25
CA LEU A 23 -26.58 6.58 -0.68
C LEU A 23 -25.43 7.34 -1.34
N GLU A 24 -24.67 8.05 -0.52
CA GLU A 24 -23.44 8.72 -0.89
C GLU A 24 -22.22 8.03 -0.29
N PHE A 25 -21.10 8.07 -1.00
CA PHE A 25 -19.78 7.74 -0.49
C PHE A 25 -18.83 8.89 -0.76
N ASP A 26 -18.25 9.47 0.29
CA ASP A 26 -17.37 10.65 0.24
C ASP A 26 -17.92 11.78 -0.64
N ARG A 27 -19.18 12.17 -0.36
CA ARG A 27 -19.93 13.24 -1.06
C ARG A 27 -20.24 12.93 -2.54
N CYS A 28 -20.11 11.66 -2.95
CA CYS A 28 -20.46 11.20 -4.29
C CYS A 28 -21.67 10.24 -4.24
N GLU A 29 -22.74 10.57 -4.97
CA GLU A 29 -23.94 9.74 -5.05
C GLU A 29 -23.69 8.43 -5.82
N LEU A 30 -23.88 7.29 -5.17
CA LEU A 30 -23.51 5.98 -5.73
C LEU A 30 -24.34 5.58 -6.94
N VAL A 31 -25.62 5.99 -7.00
CA VAL A 31 -26.49 5.72 -8.15
C VAL A 31 -25.97 6.42 -9.41
N LYS A 32 -25.51 7.68 -9.28
CA LYS A 32 -24.90 8.43 -10.39
C LYS A 32 -23.58 7.79 -10.84
N LEU A 33 -22.75 7.34 -9.90
CA LEU A 33 -21.52 6.62 -10.23
C LEU A 33 -21.80 5.32 -10.99
N ALA A 34 -22.77 4.53 -10.53
CA ALA A 34 -23.18 3.28 -11.18
C ALA A 34 -23.74 3.52 -12.59
N GLN A 35 -24.55 4.58 -12.79
CA GLN A 35 -25.05 4.96 -14.12
C GLN A 35 -23.92 5.41 -15.05
N LYS A 36 -22.93 6.15 -14.52
CA LYS A 36 -21.82 6.69 -15.31
C LYS A 36 -20.78 5.63 -15.69
N TYR A 37 -20.42 4.74 -14.77
CA TYR A 37 -19.29 3.81 -14.93
C TYR A 37 -19.70 2.34 -15.09
N GLY A 38 -21.00 2.03 -14.97
CA GLY A 38 -21.52 0.67 -15.03
C GLY A 38 -21.29 -0.12 -13.74
N THR A 39 -21.74 -1.38 -13.72
CA THR A 39 -21.57 -2.30 -12.59
C THR A 39 -21.07 -3.67 -13.06
N PRO A 40 -20.22 -4.37 -12.26
CA PRO A 40 -19.72 -3.99 -10.95
C PRO A 40 -18.68 -2.86 -11.00
N CYS A 41 -18.67 -1.98 -9.98
CA CYS A 41 -17.75 -0.86 -9.86
C CYS A 41 -17.11 -0.84 -8.45
N TYR A 42 -15.79 -0.71 -8.39
CA TYR A 42 -15.05 -0.51 -7.15
C TYR A 42 -14.75 0.97 -6.97
N ILE A 43 -15.18 1.53 -5.85
CA ILE A 43 -15.05 2.96 -5.55
C ILE A 43 -14.16 3.11 -4.31
N PHE A 44 -13.11 3.91 -4.45
CA PHE A 44 -12.18 4.24 -3.39
C PHE A 44 -12.26 5.73 -3.10
N SER A 45 -12.25 6.12 -1.82
CA SER A 45 -12.18 7.52 -1.40
C SER A 45 -10.73 7.88 -1.13
N GLU A 46 -10.21 8.82 -1.93
CA GLU A 46 -8.89 9.39 -1.74
C GLU A 46 -8.77 10.10 -0.38
N ASN A 47 -9.80 10.86 0.04
CA ASN A 47 -9.83 11.53 1.34
C ASN A 47 -9.67 10.54 2.50
N ILE A 48 -10.32 9.38 2.42
CA ILE A 48 -10.21 8.34 3.46
C ILE A 48 -8.82 7.72 3.43
N ILE A 49 -8.26 7.43 2.24
CA ILE A 49 -6.91 6.86 2.11
C ILE A 49 -5.88 7.82 2.74
N ILE A 50 -5.90 9.10 2.34
CA ILE A 50 -5.03 10.15 2.90
C ILE A 50 -5.17 10.21 4.42
N LYS A 51 -6.41 10.25 4.93
CA LYS A 51 -6.66 10.25 6.37
C LYS A 51 -6.05 9.05 7.08
N LYS A 52 -6.09 7.85 6.48
CA LYS A 52 -5.44 6.66 7.06
C LYS A 52 -3.93 6.79 7.07
N CYS A 53 -3.32 7.24 5.97
CA CYS A 53 -1.87 7.52 5.91
C CYS A 53 -1.44 8.44 7.06
N GLN A 54 -2.14 9.58 7.22
CA GLN A 54 -1.86 10.56 8.26
C GLN A 54 -2.08 10.02 9.68
N GLN A 55 -3.08 9.15 9.87
CA GLN A 55 -3.33 8.50 11.16
C GLN A 55 -2.16 7.62 11.60
N TYR A 56 -1.60 6.80 10.71
CA TYR A 56 -0.44 5.97 11.01
C TYR A 56 0.79 6.81 11.33
N THR A 57 1.10 7.79 10.48
CA THR A 57 2.24 8.69 10.68
C THR A 57 2.11 9.45 12.01
N SER A 58 0.95 10.07 12.26
CA SER A 58 0.72 10.85 13.48
C SER A 58 0.76 10.01 14.76
N ALA A 59 0.34 8.75 14.70
CA ALA A 59 0.38 7.86 15.85
C ALA A 59 1.81 7.50 16.26
N LEU A 60 2.69 7.31 15.27
CA LEU A 60 4.11 6.98 15.50
C LEU A 60 4.95 8.22 15.84
N SER A 61 4.67 9.39 15.24
CA SER A 61 5.36 10.64 15.58
C SER A 61 5.28 11.00 17.07
N LYS A 62 4.21 10.60 17.76
CA LYS A 62 4.04 10.85 19.20
C LYS A 62 4.94 10.00 20.10
N ARG A 63 5.64 9.01 19.55
CA ARG A 63 6.43 8.02 20.31
C ARG A 63 7.91 8.41 20.48
N ASN A 64 8.38 9.50 19.88
CA ASN A 64 9.79 9.94 19.91
C ASN A 64 10.77 8.81 19.50
N ILE A 65 10.41 8.02 18.50
CA ILE A 65 11.26 7.01 17.88
C ILE A 65 11.40 7.32 16.39
N ASP A 66 12.50 6.90 15.79
CA ASP A 66 12.60 6.84 14.34
C ASP A 66 11.63 5.78 13.81
N PHE A 67 10.85 6.13 12.79
CA PHE A 67 9.88 5.22 12.21
C PHE A 67 9.72 5.48 10.72
N GLU A 68 9.20 4.47 10.03
CA GLU A 68 8.83 4.54 8.64
C GLU A 68 7.52 3.78 8.45
N VAL A 69 6.55 4.40 7.80
CA VAL A 69 5.26 3.76 7.49
C VAL A 69 5.36 3.21 6.07
N ILE A 70 5.29 1.88 5.95
CA ILE A 70 5.41 1.16 4.69
C ILE A 70 4.04 0.58 4.31
N TYR A 71 3.49 1.00 3.18
CA TYR A 71 2.25 0.45 2.62
C TYR A 71 2.52 -0.88 1.93
N ALA A 72 1.71 -1.90 2.23
CA ALA A 72 1.81 -3.20 1.56
C ALA A 72 1.11 -3.19 0.19
N GLY A 73 1.88 -3.19 -0.90
CA GLY A 73 1.38 -3.15 -2.28
C GLY A 73 0.40 -4.27 -2.62
N LYS A 74 0.57 -5.45 -2.00
CA LYS A 74 -0.33 -6.61 -2.13
C LYS A 74 -1.79 -6.31 -1.77
N ALA A 75 -2.05 -5.26 -0.98
CA ALA A 75 -3.41 -4.88 -0.61
C ALA A 75 -4.17 -4.30 -1.80
N PHE A 76 -3.56 -3.34 -2.51
CA PHE A 76 -4.07 -2.73 -3.75
C PHE A 76 -3.03 -1.77 -4.31
N LEU A 77 -2.47 -2.06 -5.50
CA LEU A 77 -1.44 -1.21 -6.11
C LEU A 77 -1.80 -0.82 -7.54
N VAL A 78 -2.03 0.48 -7.73
CA VAL A 78 -2.20 1.14 -9.03
C VAL A 78 -1.47 2.48 -8.98
N LYS A 79 -1.20 3.09 -10.14
CA LYS A 79 -0.45 4.37 -10.21
C LYS A 79 -1.05 5.48 -9.34
N ALA A 80 -2.39 5.56 -9.25
CA ALA A 80 -3.08 6.52 -8.40
C ALA A 80 -2.74 6.31 -6.91
N MET A 81 -2.73 5.06 -6.43
CA MET A 81 -2.31 4.75 -5.07
C MET A 81 -0.83 5.10 -4.85
N CYS A 82 0.06 4.81 -5.81
CA CYS A 82 1.46 5.23 -5.73
C CYS A 82 1.60 6.75 -5.56
N ASN A 83 0.82 7.54 -6.29
CA ASN A 83 0.86 9.00 -6.18
C ASN A 83 0.41 9.48 -4.79
N ILE A 84 -0.71 8.96 -4.27
CA ILE A 84 -1.19 9.31 -2.92
C ILE A 84 -0.12 8.98 -1.87
N LEU A 85 0.45 7.78 -1.91
CA LEU A 85 1.49 7.36 -0.96
C LEU A 85 2.75 8.24 -1.04
N LYS A 86 3.15 8.62 -2.26
CA LYS A 86 4.28 9.52 -2.52
C LYS A 86 4.03 10.91 -1.93
N GLU A 87 2.84 11.46 -2.13
CA GLU A 87 2.43 12.78 -1.63
C GLU A 87 2.33 12.78 -0.09
N GLU A 88 1.79 11.72 0.50
CA GLU A 88 1.73 11.53 1.96
C GLU A 88 3.08 11.11 2.56
N GLY A 89 4.11 10.92 1.74
CA GLY A 89 5.48 10.65 2.17
C GLY A 89 5.75 9.24 2.69
N LEU A 90 4.81 8.29 2.50
CA LEU A 90 4.96 6.89 2.91
C LEU A 90 5.95 6.14 2.02
N SER A 91 6.41 5.00 2.50
CA SER A 91 7.18 4.02 1.75
C SER A 91 6.30 2.88 1.26
N LEU A 92 6.81 2.07 0.34
CA LEU A 92 6.04 1.05 -0.37
C LEU A 92 6.73 -0.31 -0.33
N ASP A 93 6.05 -1.33 0.16
CA ASP A 93 6.43 -2.74 0.06
C ASP A 93 5.83 -3.33 -1.23
N VAL A 94 6.69 -3.83 -2.10
CA VAL A 94 6.33 -4.55 -3.33
C VAL A 94 6.88 -5.96 -3.27
N SER A 95 6.20 -6.90 -3.92
CA SER A 95 6.48 -8.33 -3.82
C SER A 95 6.67 -9.07 -5.15
N SER A 96 6.39 -8.39 -6.26
CA SER A 96 6.64 -8.89 -7.62
C SER A 96 7.26 -7.82 -8.50
N GLY A 97 7.91 -8.22 -9.60
CA GLY A 97 8.40 -7.31 -10.62
C GLY A 97 7.30 -6.42 -11.23
N GLY A 98 6.06 -6.91 -11.30
CA GLY A 98 4.91 -6.13 -11.78
C GLY A 98 4.50 -4.99 -10.84
N GLU A 99 4.54 -5.24 -9.53
CA GLU A 99 4.30 -4.20 -8.51
C GLU A 99 5.43 -3.16 -8.51
N LEU A 100 6.69 -3.61 -8.58
CA LEU A 100 7.84 -2.72 -8.69
C LEU A 100 7.76 -1.86 -9.95
N TYR A 101 7.46 -2.46 -11.11
CA TYR A 101 7.25 -1.72 -12.36
C TYR A 101 6.12 -0.70 -12.25
N THR A 102 5.00 -1.06 -11.62
CA THR A 102 3.88 -0.14 -11.41
C THR A 102 4.29 1.07 -10.58
N ALA A 103 5.05 0.87 -9.50
CA ALA A 103 5.56 1.96 -8.65
C ALA A 103 6.53 2.87 -9.40
N LEU A 104 7.53 2.30 -10.08
CA LEU A 104 8.51 3.06 -10.87
C LEU A 104 7.86 3.84 -12.00
N SER A 105 6.89 3.23 -12.70
CA SER A 105 6.15 3.89 -13.79
C SER A 105 5.18 4.99 -13.32
N ALA A 106 4.98 5.14 -12.00
CA ALA A 106 4.28 6.26 -11.37
C ALA A 106 5.26 7.32 -10.80
N GLY A 107 6.57 7.14 -11.03
CA GLY A 107 7.62 8.00 -10.48
C GLY A 107 7.70 7.94 -8.96
N PHE A 108 7.44 6.77 -8.38
CA PHE A 108 7.64 6.55 -6.94
C PHE A 108 9.14 6.54 -6.62
N PRO A 109 9.63 7.21 -5.57
CA PRO A 109 11.06 7.28 -5.26
C PRO A 109 11.65 5.88 -4.99
N PRO A 110 12.63 5.39 -5.78
CA PRO A 110 13.21 4.06 -5.61
C PRO A 110 13.77 3.77 -4.22
N GLU A 111 14.28 4.80 -3.54
CA GLU A 111 14.79 4.71 -2.18
C GLU A 111 13.71 4.50 -1.11
N LYS A 112 12.44 4.63 -1.47
CA LYS A 112 11.28 4.34 -0.59
C LYS A 112 10.57 3.05 -0.96
N ILE A 113 11.12 2.25 -1.87
CA ILE A 113 10.55 0.96 -2.28
C ILE A 113 11.30 -0.18 -1.62
N TYR A 114 10.58 -1.08 -0.97
CA TYR A 114 11.07 -2.30 -0.35
C TYR A 114 10.63 -3.50 -1.15
N PHE A 115 11.56 -4.22 -1.79
CA PHE A 115 11.21 -5.37 -2.62
C PHE A 115 11.24 -6.70 -1.87
N HIS A 116 10.11 -7.06 -1.24
CA HIS A 116 9.90 -8.33 -0.55
C HIS A 116 9.52 -9.49 -1.49
N GLY A 117 9.42 -10.70 -0.96
CA GLY A 117 9.03 -11.91 -1.70
C GLY A 117 10.05 -13.04 -1.57
N ASN A 118 9.54 -14.28 -1.44
CA ASN A 118 10.29 -15.50 -1.15
C ASN A 118 10.65 -16.33 -2.40
N ASN A 119 10.10 -16.01 -3.57
CA ASN A 119 10.26 -16.79 -4.80
C ASN A 119 10.49 -15.86 -6.01
N LYS A 120 11.54 -15.04 -5.95
CA LYS A 120 11.86 -14.09 -7.02
C LYS A 120 12.64 -14.78 -8.14
N SER A 121 12.30 -14.48 -9.39
CA SER A 121 13.11 -14.88 -10.52
C SER A 121 14.45 -14.11 -10.54
N LYS A 122 15.43 -14.63 -11.28
CA LYS A 122 16.71 -13.92 -11.45
C LYS A 122 16.49 -12.56 -12.12
N GLU A 123 15.60 -12.51 -13.10
CA GLU A 123 15.25 -11.30 -13.85
C GLU A 123 14.58 -10.26 -12.94
N GLU A 124 13.71 -10.67 -12.02
CA GLU A 124 13.11 -9.77 -11.03
C GLU A 124 14.16 -9.16 -10.11
N ILE A 125 15.14 -9.96 -9.67
CA ILE A 125 16.23 -9.48 -8.82
C ILE A 125 17.15 -8.52 -9.60
N GLU A 126 17.54 -8.86 -10.82
CA GLU A 126 18.37 -7.99 -11.67
C GLU A 126 17.66 -6.67 -11.98
N PHE A 127 16.35 -6.72 -12.28
CA PHE A 127 15.53 -5.53 -12.47
C PHE A 127 15.51 -4.66 -11.21
N ALA A 128 15.31 -5.27 -10.04
CA ALA A 128 15.30 -4.53 -8.78
C ALA A 128 16.67 -3.97 -8.41
N LEU A 129 17.77 -4.67 -8.66
CA LEU A 129 19.11 -4.13 -8.40
C LEU A 129 19.44 -2.93 -9.29
N LYS A 130 18.88 -2.89 -10.50
CA LYS A 130 19.07 -1.78 -11.44
C LYS A 130 18.22 -0.57 -11.07
N GLU A 131 16.99 -0.78 -10.62
CA GLU A 131 15.97 0.27 -10.53
C GLU A 131 15.55 0.63 -9.10
N ALA A 132 15.74 -0.26 -8.11
CA ALA A 132 15.32 -0.08 -6.72
C ALA A 132 16.52 0.01 -5.79
N SER A 133 16.47 0.94 -4.82
CA SER A 133 17.61 1.16 -3.93
C SER A 133 17.63 0.23 -2.71
N GLN A 134 16.51 -0.44 -2.38
CA GLN A 134 16.39 -1.31 -1.22
C GLN A 134 15.73 -2.67 -1.56
N ILE A 135 16.48 -3.75 -1.36
CA ILE A 135 15.96 -5.12 -1.49
C ILE A 135 15.94 -5.76 -0.11
N LEU A 136 14.74 -5.89 0.47
CA LEU A 136 14.56 -6.58 1.74
C LEU A 136 14.17 -8.04 1.47
N SER A 137 15.17 -8.92 1.37
CA SER A 137 14.96 -10.35 1.14
C SER A 137 14.51 -11.05 2.43
N ILE A 138 13.38 -11.76 2.38
CA ILE A 138 13.14 -12.86 3.32
C ILE A 138 13.81 -14.10 2.73
N LEU A 139 14.82 -14.57 3.47
CA LEU A 139 15.65 -15.77 3.34
C LEU A 139 15.21 -16.82 2.30
N LEU A 140 15.98 -16.90 1.21
CA LEU A 140 16.66 -18.15 0.83
C LEU A 140 18.07 -17.76 0.33
N PRO A 141 19.14 -18.49 0.69
CA PRO A 141 20.44 -18.27 0.08
C PRO A 141 20.32 -18.53 -1.42
N ILE A 142 20.62 -17.53 -2.26
CA ILE A 142 20.73 -17.70 -3.71
C ILE A 142 22.20 -18.01 -3.99
N PRO A 143 22.61 -19.30 -4.14
CA PRO A 143 24.02 -19.70 -4.20
C PRO A 143 24.81 -19.13 -5.39
N HIS A 144 24.14 -18.47 -6.34
CA HIS A 144 24.75 -17.94 -7.56
C HIS A 144 24.78 -16.41 -7.64
N LEU A 145 24.24 -15.69 -6.64
CA LEU A 145 24.25 -14.23 -6.63
C LEU A 145 25.24 -13.72 -5.57
N ASN A 146 26.39 -13.19 -6.02
CA ASN A 146 27.30 -12.41 -5.18
C ASN A 146 26.68 -11.03 -4.90
N LEU A 147 25.69 -10.99 -4.01
CA LEU A 147 25.11 -9.74 -3.53
C LEU A 147 26.02 -9.11 -2.48
N ASN A 148 26.44 -7.87 -2.71
CA ASN A 148 27.09 -7.07 -1.67
C ASN A 148 26.09 -6.83 -0.52
N LEU A 149 26.45 -7.24 0.70
CA LEU A 149 25.63 -7.07 1.91
C LEU A 149 25.20 -5.61 2.17
N GLY A 150 25.88 -4.62 1.59
CA GLY A 150 25.51 -3.20 1.68
C GLY A 150 24.15 -2.84 1.05
N TYR A 151 23.63 -3.65 0.13
CA TYR A 151 22.30 -3.44 -0.48
C TYR A 151 21.14 -3.93 0.38
N LEU A 152 21.43 -4.71 1.43
CA LEU A 152 20.41 -5.35 2.25
C LEU A 152 19.88 -4.43 3.36
N PHE A 153 20.67 -3.47 3.88
CA PHE A 153 20.23 -2.61 5.00
C PHE A 153 20.94 -1.24 5.07
N PRO A 154 20.46 -0.18 4.40
CA PRO A 154 21.03 1.15 4.55
C PRO A 154 20.59 1.92 5.83
N ARG A 155 19.59 1.43 6.59
CA ARG A 155 19.00 2.16 7.74
C ARG A 155 18.61 1.32 8.96
N GLY A 156 19.36 0.27 9.29
CA GLY A 156 19.20 -0.42 10.60
C GLY A 156 17.89 -1.19 10.82
N LEU A 157 17.14 -1.51 9.75
CA LEU A 157 15.92 -2.31 9.82
C LEU A 157 16.26 -3.79 10.06
N LEU A 158 16.53 -4.18 11.32
CA LEU A 158 16.74 -5.58 11.69
C LEU A 158 15.38 -6.31 11.77
N SER A 159 15.02 -7.08 10.74
CA SER A 159 13.98 -8.10 10.88
C SER A 159 14.57 -9.31 11.60
N PHE A 160 14.39 -9.37 12.92
CA PHE A 160 14.63 -10.59 13.69
C PHE A 160 13.46 -11.55 13.46
N SER A 161 13.64 -12.53 12.56
CA SER A 161 12.95 -13.81 12.69
C SER A 161 13.99 -14.92 12.82
N SER A 162 14.29 -15.26 14.08
CA SER A 162 14.79 -16.56 14.54
C SER A 162 15.47 -17.46 13.51
N VAL A 163 16.80 -17.34 13.41
CA VAL A 163 17.64 -18.51 13.18
C VAL A 163 17.58 -19.31 14.48
N LEU A 164 16.59 -20.19 14.62
CA LEU A 164 16.77 -21.38 15.43
C LEU A 164 17.39 -22.41 14.48
N PRO A 165 18.68 -22.76 14.64
CA PRO A 165 19.24 -23.87 13.89
C PRO A 165 18.56 -25.14 14.38
N PHE A 166 17.99 -25.92 13.46
CA PHE A 166 17.84 -27.35 13.67
C PHE A 166 19.26 -27.94 13.77
N LEU A 167 19.73 -28.08 15.01
CA LEU A 167 20.69 -29.08 15.46
C LEU A 167 19.97 -29.95 16.49
#